data_AF-A0A4R2KM42-F1
#
_entry.id   AF-A0A4R2KM42-F1
#
_cell.length_a   1.000
_cell.length_b   1.000
_cell.length_c   1.000
_cell.angle_alpha   90.00
_cell.angle_beta   90.00
_cell.angle_gamma   90.00
#
_symmetry.space_group_name_H-M   'P 1'
#
loop_
_entity.id
_entity.type
_entity.pdbx_description
1 polymer ?
#
loop_
_entity_poly.entity_id
_entity_poly.type
_entity_poly.pdbx_seq_one_letter_code
_entity_poly.pdbx_strand_id
1 'polypeptide(L)'
;MASHYRRFQNLSAADAAYIAGLIDGEGTVALARKHANENRQLAVSISSTEHVLVDYVLKRTGVGKITNKRRSKQHHTAMANTMKP
;
A
#
# COMPACT_ATOMS: atom_id res chain seq x y z
N MET A 1 14.17 -9.02 19.96
CA MET A 1 13.98 -7.58 19.73
C MET A 1 12.50 -7.33 19.47
N ALA A 2 11.83 -6.51 20.27
CA ALA A 2 10.42 -6.22 20.09
C ALA A 2 10.20 -5.38 18.82
N SER A 3 9.38 -5.88 17.89
CA SER A 3 8.93 -5.14 16.71
C SER A 3 8.22 -3.88 17.18
N HIS A 4 8.80 -2.72 16.92
CA HIS A 4 8.14 -1.43 17.12
C HIS A 4 7.10 -1.27 16.02
N TYR A 5 5.97 -1.97 16.16
CA TYR A 5 4.82 -1.74 15.30
C TYR A 5 4.42 -0.27 15.43
N ARG A 6 4.51 0.45 14.31
CA ARG A 6 4.13 1.86 14.24
C ARG A 6 2.64 1.95 14.61
N ARG A 7 2.31 2.72 15.65
CA ARG A 7 0.91 2.94 16.06
C ARG A 7 0.17 3.61 14.89
N PHE A 8 -0.90 2.97 14.41
CA PHE A 8 -1.77 3.52 13.39
C PHE A 8 -2.62 4.65 13.98
N GLN A 9 -3.08 5.55 13.12
CA GLN A 9 -4.10 6.52 13.49
C GLN A 9 -5.45 5.80 13.64
N ASN A 10 -6.23 6.10 14.67
CA ASN A 10 -7.58 5.56 14.80
C ASN A 10 -8.42 5.99 13.60
N LEU A 11 -8.80 5.02 12.76
CA LEU A 11 -9.68 5.25 11.61
C LEU A 11 -11.13 5.36 12.09
N SER A 12 -11.90 6.29 11.52
CA SER A 12 -13.35 6.24 11.69
C SER A 12 -13.90 4.99 10.98
N ALA A 13 -15.08 4.52 11.40
CA ALA A 13 -15.71 3.36 10.75
C ALA A 13 -15.92 3.59 9.24
N ALA A 14 -16.26 4.82 8.84
CA ALA A 14 -16.42 5.19 7.44
C ALA A 14 -15.09 5.13 6.66
N ASP A 15 -13.99 5.65 7.24
CA ASP A 15 -12.67 5.58 6.60
C ASP A 15 -12.21 4.13 6.47
N ALA A 16 -12.38 3.34 7.53
CA ALA A 16 -11.99 1.93 7.55
C ALA A 16 -12.76 1.13 6.49
N ALA A 17 -14.08 1.33 6.39
CA ALA A 17 -14.91 0.67 5.39
C ALA A 17 -14.52 1.09 3.96
N TYR A 18 -14.28 2.38 3.73
CA TYR A 18 -13.86 2.88 2.42
C TYR A 18 -12.49 2.32 2.00
N ILE A 19 -11.50 2.36 2.91
CA ILE A 19 -10.17 1.82 2.66
C ILE A 19 -10.23 0.30 2.43
N ALA A 20 -11.08 -0.42 3.17
CA ALA A 20 -11.28 -1.86 2.97
C ALA A 20 -11.84 -2.16 1.57
N GLY A 21 -12.85 -1.41 1.12
CA GLY A 21 -13.38 -1.54 -0.24
C GLY A 21 -12.34 -1.23 -1.32
N LEU A 22 -11.47 -0.25 -1.08
CA LEU A 22 -10.37 0.06 -2.00
C LEU A 22 -9.31 -1.05 -2.04
N ILE A 23 -9.00 -1.67 -0.90
CA ILE A 23 -8.09 -2.83 -0.82
C ILE A 23 -8.70 -4.05 -1.51
N ASP A 24 -10.01 -4.26 -1.39
CA ASP A 24 -10.69 -5.39 -2.03
C ASP A 24 -10.78 -5.24 -3.55
N GLY A 25 -11.07 -4.03 -4.04
CA GLY A 25 -11.23 -3.76 -5.47
C GLY A 25 -9.92 -3.61 -6.24
N GLU A 26 -8.92 -2.93 -5.67
CA GLU A 26 -7.66 -2.59 -6.35
C GLU A 26 -6.41 -3.08 -5.61
N GLY A 27 -6.59 -3.55 -4.38
CA GLY A 27 -5.51 -3.93 -3.52
C GLY A 27 -5.03 -5.36 -3.72
N THR A 28 -3.97 -5.70 -3.00
CA THR A 28 -3.41 -7.04 -2.95
C THR A 28 -2.96 -7.30 -1.54
N VAL A 29 -3.44 -8.38 -0.93
CA VAL A 29 -3.02 -8.86 0.37
C VAL A 29 -2.21 -10.14 0.17
N ALA A 30 -0.93 -10.11 0.52
CA ALA A 30 -0.02 -11.23 0.25
C ALA A 30 1.05 -11.39 1.32
N LEU A 31 1.58 -12.61 1.45
CA LEU A 31 2.80 -12.88 2.20
C LEU A 31 4.01 -12.67 1.29
N ALA A 32 4.72 -11.56 1.46
CA ALA A 32 5.87 -11.18 0.65
C ALA A 32 7.19 -11.37 1.41
N ARG A 33 8.27 -11.69 0.68
CA ARG A 33 9.66 -11.63 1.19
C ARG A 33 10.38 -10.51 0.47
N LYS A 34 11.10 -9.65 1.20
CA LYS A 34 11.94 -8.60 0.58
C LYS A 34 13.28 -9.17 0.13
N HIS A 35 13.86 -10.07 0.92
CA HIS A 35 15.07 -10.82 0.59
C HIS A 35 14.89 -12.34 0.73
N ALA A 36 15.71 -13.13 0.02
CA ALA A 36 15.57 -14.58 -0.06
C ALA A 36 15.64 -15.29 1.31
N ASN A 37 16.46 -14.76 2.21
CA ASN A 37 16.72 -15.31 3.54
C ASN A 37 15.83 -14.70 4.65
N GLU A 38 14.81 -13.93 4.30
CA GLU A 38 13.89 -13.33 5.27
C GLU A 38 12.59 -14.11 5.40
N ASN A 39 11.99 -14.01 6.59
CA ASN A 39 10.65 -14.51 6.83
C ASN A 39 9.62 -13.74 5.99
N ARG A 40 8.57 -14.46 5.58
CA ARG A 40 7.41 -13.85 4.92
C ARG A 40 6.76 -12.82 5.85
N GLN A 41 6.44 -11.66 5.30
CA GLN A 41 5.74 -10.57 5.98
C GLN A 41 4.39 -10.37 5.30
N LEU A 42 3.35 -10.08 6.08
CA LEU A 42 2.09 -9.62 5.53
C LEU A 42 2.31 -8.27 4.84
N ALA A 43 1.93 -8.20 3.58
CA ALA A 43 2.02 -7.00 2.76
C ALA A 43 0.65 -6.70 2.15
N VAL A 44 0.26 -5.42 2.24
CA VAL A 44 -0.92 -4.87 1.59
C VAL A 44 -0.45 -3.80 0.63
N SER A 45 -0.84 -3.89 -0.64
CA SER A 45 -0.55 -2.85 -1.63
C SER A 45 -1.79 -2.43 -2.38
N ILE A 46 -1.94 -1.14 -2.66
CA ILE A 46 -3.03 -0.57 -3.46
C ILE A 46 -2.38 0.12 -4.66
N SER A 47 -2.80 -0.20 -5.87
CA SER A 47 -2.29 0.45 -7.08
C SER A 47 -3.40 1.21 -7.79
N SER A 48 -3.23 2.52 -7.94
CA SER A 48 -4.21 3.36 -8.64
C SER A 48 -3.54 4.29 -9.65
N THR A 49 -4.28 4.66 -10.69
CA THR A 49 -3.87 5.72 -11.64
C THR A 49 -4.16 7.12 -11.08
N GLU A 50 -5.05 7.21 -10.09
CA GLU A 50 -5.40 8.45 -9.40
C GLU A 50 -4.54 8.61 -8.15
N HIS A 51 -3.57 9.53 -8.19
CA HIS A 51 -2.66 9.76 -7.06
C HIS A 51 -3.40 10.18 -5.78
N VAL A 52 -4.52 10.89 -5.92
CA VAL A 52 -5.35 11.37 -4.80
C VAL A 52 -5.91 10.24 -3.94
N LEU A 53 -6.18 9.06 -4.51
CA LEU A 53 -6.70 7.92 -3.77
C LEU A 53 -5.63 7.32 -2.85
N VAL A 54 -4.41 7.13 -3.35
CA VAL A 54 -3.31 6.61 -2.51
C VAL A 54 -2.82 7.65 -1.49
N ASP A 55 -2.91 8.94 -1.81
CA ASP A 55 -2.67 10.04 -0.85
C ASP A 55 -3.69 10.01 0.29
N TYR A 56 -4.97 9.81 -0.03
CA TYR A 56 -6.03 9.69 0.98
C TYR A 56 -5.72 8.55 1.94
N VAL A 57 -5.39 7.36 1.43
CA VAL A 57 -5.09 6.20 2.29
C VAL A 57 -3.85 6.47 3.15
N LEU A 58 -2.77 7.01 2.59
CA LEU A 58 -1.57 7.35 3.36
C LEU A 58 -1.88 8.38 4.46
N LYS A 59 -2.67 9.41 4.14
CA LYS A 59 -3.05 10.46 5.09
C LYS A 59 -3.94 9.93 6.22
N ARG A 60 -4.91 9.05 5.92
CA ARG A 60 -5.83 8.51 6.94
C ARG A 60 -5.19 7.43 7.80
N THR A 61 -4.36 6.56 7.22
CA THR A 61 -3.72 5.46 7.95
C THR A 61 -2.44 5.90 8.68
N GLY A 62 -1.73 6.89 8.14
CA GLY A 62 -0.44 7.36 8.68
C GLY A 62 0.71 6.36 8.52
N VAL A 63 0.52 5.29 7.74
CA VAL A 63 1.47 4.19 7.56
C VAL A 63 1.63 3.81 6.10
N GLY A 64 2.74 3.14 5.79
CA GLY A 64 3.10 2.77 4.42
C GLY A 64 3.85 3.86 3.66
N LYS A 65 4.06 3.61 2.38
CA LYS A 65 4.77 4.50 1.46
C LYS A 65 4.17 4.41 0.06
N ILE A 66 3.96 5.57 -0.58
CA ILE A 66 3.61 5.64 -2.00
C ILE A 66 4.87 5.49 -2.83
N THR A 67 4.80 4.62 -3.84
CA THR A 67 5.88 4.34 -4.78
C THR A 67 5.36 4.42 -6.21
N ASN A 68 6.14 4.97 -7.12
CA ASN A 68 5.75 5.02 -8.53
C ASN A 68 6.02 3.65 -9.18
N LYS A 69 5.08 3.18 -10.01
CA LYS A 69 5.29 1.97 -10.79
C LYS A 69 6.45 2.19 -11.76
N ARG A 70 7.54 1.45 -11.56
CA ARG A 70 8.73 1.56 -12.41
C ARG A 70 8.37 1.13 -13.84
N ARG A 71 8.80 1.94 -14.80
CA ARG A 71 8.72 1.60 -16.22
C ARG A 71 9.55 0.34 -16.49
N SER A 72 8.92 -0.72 -17.01
CA SER A 72 9.61 -1.98 -17.32
C SER A 72 10.46 -1.88 -18.60
N LYS A 73 10.00 -1.13 -19.61
CA LYS A 73 10.73 -0.86 -20.86
C LYS A 73 10.50 0.57 -21.32
N GLN A 74 11.46 1.16 -22.04
CA GLN A 74 11.45 2.58 -22.41
C GLN A 74 10.15 3.06 -23.09
N HIS A 75 9.49 2.19 -23.88
CA HIS A 75 8.25 2.49 -24.60
C HIS A 75 6.95 2.28 -23.80
N HIS A 76 7.01 1.75 -22.57
CA HIS A 76 5.82 1.64 -21.72
C HIS A 76 5.60 2.94 -20.92
N THR A 77 4.37 3.42 -20.85
CA THR A 77 4.03 4.53 -19.95
C THR A 77 3.92 4.01 -18.52
N ALA A 78 4.62 4.65 -17.58
CA ALA A 78 4.41 4.42 -16.15
C ALA A 78 3.20 5.26 -15.72
N MET A 79 2.05 4.62 -15.50
CA MET A 79 0.78 5.32 -15.27
C MET A 79 0.19 5.16 -13.86
N ALA A 80 0.81 4.36 -12.99
CA ALA A 80 0.20 4.00 -11.71
C ALA A 80 1.13 4.27 -10.52
N ASN A 81 0.51 4.70 -9.42
CA ASN A 81 1.14 4.87 -8.13
C ASN A 81 0.68 3.73 -7.22
N THR A 82 1.62 3.14 -6.49
CA THR A 82 1.38 1.97 -5.64
C THR A 82 1.73 2.31 -4.19
N MET A 83 0.74 2.25 -3.29
CA MET A 83 0.97 2.27 -1.86
C MET A 83 1.50 0.90 -1.40
N LYS A 84 2.55 0.89 -0.59
CA LYS A 84 3.21 -0.29 -0.03
C LYS A 84 3.27 -0.19 1.50
N PRO A 85 3.37 -1.34 2.21
CA PRO A 85 3.50 -1.34 3.67
C PRO A 85 4.80 -0.69 4.16
#